data_AF-A0A5C4MJX0-F1
#
_entry.id   AF-A0A5C4MJX0-F1
#
_cell.length_a   1.000
_cell.length_b   1.000
_cell.length_c   1.000
_cell.angle_alpha   90.00
_cell.angle_beta   90.00
_cell.angle_gamma   90.00
#
_symmetry.space_group_name_H-M   'P 1'
#
loop_
_entity.id
_entity.type
_entity.pdbx_description
1 polymer ?
#
loop_
_entity_poly.entity_id
_entity_poly.type
_entity_poly.pdbx_seq_one_letter_code
_entity_poly.pdbx_strand_id
1 'polypeptide(L)'
;MTDPAAPAALPGAVPTPADGAPRTARAVVVAAWMLGLGALALYVLTTPMMGADSLFVVVDVSVALVYGAVAGVLLARRRHPVSWLLALAAIGGGMAAFGGAYRGAVDAWGWPQLMWVETWFGWAWVPGTVGLFIVVPWLMRDRALGPWARAGVTLGVVTTLVLTVQR
;
A
#
# COMPACT_ATOMS: atom_id res chain seq x y z
N MET A 1 43.75 -19.61 38.72
CA MET A 1 42.56 -18.76 38.53
C MET A 1 42.06 -19.01 37.12
N THR A 2 40.97 -19.75 37.05
CA THR A 2 40.33 -20.29 35.84
C THR A 2 39.53 -19.19 35.14
N ASP A 3 39.80 -19.02 33.84
CA ASP A 3 39.01 -18.21 32.93
C ASP A 3 37.65 -18.89 32.69
N PRO A 4 36.49 -18.28 33.04
CA PRO A 4 35.19 -18.88 32.83
C PRO A 4 34.87 -18.88 31.34
N ALA A 5 34.88 -20.09 30.75
CA ALA A 5 34.52 -20.37 29.38
C ALA A 5 33.26 -19.61 28.94
N ALA A 6 33.40 -18.78 27.91
CA ALA A 6 32.29 -18.13 27.24
C ALA A 6 31.30 -19.20 26.73
N PRO A 7 29.98 -19.03 26.93
CA PRO A 7 28.99 -19.98 26.47
C PRO A 7 29.06 -20.10 24.94
N ALA A 8 29.20 -21.34 24.46
CA ALA A 8 29.19 -21.66 23.03
C ALA A 8 27.94 -21.07 22.38
N ALA A 9 28.13 -20.20 21.39
CA ALA A 9 27.05 -19.67 20.58
C ALA A 9 26.28 -20.84 19.94
N LEU A 10 25.00 -20.97 20.28
CA LEU A 10 24.11 -21.92 19.62
C LEU A 10 24.19 -21.66 18.11
N PRO A 11 24.34 -22.70 17.26
CA PRO A 11 24.35 -22.52 15.82
C PRO A 11 23.06 -21.81 15.42
N GLY A 12 23.18 -20.54 15.05
CA GLY A 12 22.06 -19.71 14.66
C GLY A 12 21.38 -20.38 13.48
N ALA A 13 20.12 -20.77 13.66
CA ALA A 13 19.32 -21.32 12.57
C ALA A 13 19.42 -20.34 11.39
N VAL A 14 20.05 -20.79 10.30
CA VAL A 14 20.17 -19.98 9.08
C VAL A 14 18.74 -19.62 8.67
N PRO A 15 18.34 -18.35 8.67
CA PRO A 15 16.98 -17.98 8.31
C PRO A 15 16.75 -18.44 6.88
N THR A 16 15.88 -19.43 6.69
CA THR A 16 15.50 -19.87 5.35
C THR A 16 14.80 -18.69 4.68
N PRO A 17 15.29 -18.19 3.53
CA PRO A 17 14.62 -17.09 2.84
C PRO A 17 13.17 -17.48 2.61
N ALA A 18 12.22 -16.70 3.12
CA ALA A 18 10.81 -16.98 2.86
C ALA A 18 10.57 -16.88 1.35
N ASP A 19 10.20 -18.01 0.74
CA ASP A 19 9.92 -18.09 -0.69
C ASP A 19 8.88 -17.04 -1.11
N GLY A 20 9.04 -16.52 -2.33
CA GLY A 20 8.12 -15.55 -2.91
C GLY A 20 6.69 -16.10 -3.10
N ALA A 21 5.76 -15.21 -3.44
CA ALA A 21 4.37 -15.49 -3.76
C ALA A 21 4.02 -15.00 -5.18
N PRO A 22 4.48 -15.67 -6.25
CA PRO A 22 4.34 -15.17 -7.62
C PRO A 22 2.89 -15.08 -8.11
N ARG A 23 2.00 -15.98 -7.67
CA ARG A 23 0.57 -15.91 -8.00
C ARG A 23 -0.09 -14.69 -7.35
N THR A 24 0.19 -14.46 -6.08
CA THR A 24 -0.28 -13.29 -5.32
C THR A 24 0.27 -11.99 -5.92
N ALA A 25 1.55 -11.96 -6.27
CA ALA A 25 2.17 -10.82 -6.94
C ALA A 25 1.42 -10.44 -8.22
N ARG A 26 1.09 -11.42 -9.07
CA ARG A 26 0.30 -11.17 -10.28
C ARG A 26 -1.09 -10.64 -9.96
N ALA A 27 -1.78 -11.23 -8.98
CA ALA A 27 -3.11 -10.77 -8.57
C ALA A 27 -3.10 -9.32 -8.09
N VAL A 28 -2.11 -8.94 -7.27
CA VAL A 28 -1.92 -7.55 -6.80
C VAL A 28 -1.67 -6.60 -7.97
N VAL A 29 -0.75 -6.94 -8.87
CA VAL A 29 -0.43 -6.10 -10.04
C VAL A 29 -1.66 -5.91 -10.90
N VAL A 30 -2.35 -7.00 -11.25
CA VAL A 30 -3.54 -6.94 -12.10
C VAL A 30 -4.65 -6.13 -11.43
N ALA A 31 -4.92 -6.35 -10.14
CA ALA A 31 -5.94 -5.57 -9.42
C ALA A 31 -5.61 -4.07 -9.39
N ALA A 32 -4.39 -3.71 -9.01
CA ALA A 32 -3.96 -2.32 -8.95
C ALA A 32 -3.98 -1.66 -10.33
N TRP A 33 -3.51 -2.35 -11.37
CA TRP A 33 -3.48 -1.81 -12.73
C TRP A 33 -4.87 -1.71 -13.36
N MET A 34 -5.76 -2.67 -13.12
CA MET A 34 -7.15 -2.59 -13.60
C MET A 34 -7.85 -1.37 -13.00
N LEU A 35 -7.65 -1.12 -11.69
CA LEU A 35 -8.19 0.06 -11.02
C LEU A 35 -7.56 1.36 -11.56
N GLY A 36 -6.23 1.44 -11.61
CA GLY A 36 -5.51 2.64 -12.05
C GLY A 36 -5.72 2.98 -13.53
N LEU A 37 -5.59 2.00 -14.43
CA LEU A 37 -5.83 2.20 -15.87
C LEU A 37 -7.31 2.44 -16.17
N GLY A 38 -8.21 1.74 -15.46
CA GLY A 38 -9.65 1.97 -15.57
C GLY A 38 -10.02 3.39 -15.15
N ALA A 39 -9.48 3.85 -14.01
CA ALA A 39 -9.65 5.22 -13.54
C ALA A 39 -9.09 6.24 -14.53
N LEU A 40 -7.89 6.01 -15.05
CA LEU A 40 -7.28 6.90 -16.05
C LEU A 40 -8.10 6.98 -17.33
N ALA A 41 -8.55 5.83 -17.85
CA ALA A 41 -9.39 5.77 -19.03
C ALA A 41 -10.70 6.53 -18.82
N LEU A 42 -11.40 6.27 -17.71
CA LEU A 42 -12.62 7.01 -17.36
C LEU A 42 -12.35 8.51 -17.27
N TYR A 43 -11.34 8.89 -16.51
CA TYR A 43 -10.96 10.28 -16.31
C TYR A 43 -10.67 11.01 -17.63
N VAL A 44 -9.93 10.39 -18.56
CA VAL A 44 -9.63 10.99 -19.86
C VAL A 44 -10.90 11.11 -20.72
N LEU A 45 -11.76 10.09 -20.71
CA LEU A 45 -12.95 10.04 -21.54
C LEU A 45 -14.06 10.99 -21.04
N THR A 46 -14.07 11.37 -19.77
CA THR A 46 -15.06 12.30 -19.19
C THR A 46 -14.70 13.77 -19.36
N THR A 47 -13.61 14.09 -20.08
CA THR A 47 -13.13 15.47 -20.36
C THR A 47 -13.21 16.45 -19.18
N PRO A 48 -12.62 16.10 -18.01
CA PRO A 48 -12.69 16.93 -16.81
C PRO A 48 -11.94 18.24 -17.01
N MET A 49 -12.49 19.34 -16.50
CA MET A 49 -11.72 20.57 -16.36
C MET A 49 -10.57 20.31 -15.38
N MET A 50 -9.33 20.66 -15.75
CA MET A 50 -8.20 20.50 -14.84
C MET A 50 -8.39 21.35 -13.58
N GLY A 51 -8.48 20.69 -12.43
CA GLY A 51 -8.56 21.29 -11.10
C GLY A 51 -7.64 20.58 -10.11
N ALA A 52 -7.76 20.92 -8.82
CA ALA A 52 -6.95 20.28 -7.77
C ALA A 52 -7.22 18.76 -7.68
N ASP A 53 -8.50 18.36 -7.79
CA ASP A 53 -8.92 16.95 -7.73
C ASP A 53 -8.33 16.10 -8.86
N SER A 54 -8.12 16.70 -10.03
CA SER A 54 -7.43 16.09 -11.17
C SER A 54 -6.03 15.60 -10.83
N LEU A 55 -5.27 16.39 -10.06
CA LEU A 55 -3.91 16.04 -9.67
C LEU A 55 -3.89 14.85 -8.72
N PHE A 56 -4.87 14.78 -7.79
CA PHE A 56 -5.00 13.65 -6.89
C PHE A 56 -5.33 12.35 -7.64
N VAL A 57 -6.23 12.39 -8.63
CA VAL A 57 -6.50 11.23 -9.50
C VAL A 57 -5.23 10.77 -10.21
N VAL A 58 -4.45 11.68 -10.81
CA VAL A 58 -3.20 11.33 -11.51
C VAL A 58 -2.16 10.74 -10.57
N VAL A 59 -2.03 11.29 -9.36
CA VAL A 59 -1.13 10.76 -8.32
C VAL A 59 -1.56 9.36 -7.91
N ASP A 60 -2.84 9.14 -7.66
CA ASP A 60 -3.38 7.85 -7.23
C ASP A 60 -3.28 6.77 -8.32
N VAL A 61 -3.48 7.14 -9.60
CA VAL A 61 -3.17 6.27 -10.75
C VAL A 61 -1.69 5.92 -10.74
N SER A 62 -0.81 6.90 -10.55
CA SER A 62 0.64 6.66 -10.51
C SER A 62 1.03 5.73 -9.37
N VAL A 63 0.44 5.90 -8.18
CA VAL A 63 0.61 4.99 -7.04
C VAL A 63 0.17 3.58 -7.43
N ALA A 64 -1.02 3.41 -8.01
CA ALA A 64 -1.54 2.11 -8.41
C ALA A 64 -0.60 1.38 -9.39
N LEU A 65 -0.09 2.09 -10.40
CA LEU A 65 0.76 1.50 -11.43
C LEU A 65 2.17 1.21 -10.91
N VAL A 66 2.83 2.21 -10.33
CA VAL A 66 4.22 2.13 -9.90
C VAL A 66 4.35 1.25 -8.67
N TYR A 67 3.54 1.49 -7.63
CA TYR A 67 3.63 0.71 -6.40
C TYR A 67 3.09 -0.69 -6.62
N GLY A 68 2.11 -0.88 -7.51
CA GLY A 68 1.64 -2.20 -7.93
C GLY A 68 2.75 -3.02 -8.56
N ALA A 69 3.50 -2.43 -9.50
CA ALA A 69 4.65 -3.08 -10.13
C ALA A 69 5.74 -3.44 -9.12
N VAL A 70 6.12 -2.49 -8.26
CA VAL A 70 7.15 -2.69 -7.23
C VAL A 70 6.72 -3.77 -6.22
N ALA A 71 5.47 -3.71 -5.73
CA ALA A 71 4.90 -4.72 -4.85
C ALA A 71 4.91 -6.11 -5.51
N GLY A 72 4.53 -6.19 -6.78
CA GLY A 72 4.56 -7.44 -7.56
C GLY A 72 5.95 -8.04 -7.65
N VAL A 73 6.96 -7.23 -8.02
CA VAL A 73 8.36 -7.69 -8.09
C VAL A 73 8.85 -8.16 -6.73
N LEU A 74 8.58 -7.40 -5.66
CA LEU A 74 9.00 -7.76 -4.31
C LEU A 74 8.32 -9.05 -3.82
N LEU A 75 6.99 -9.14 -3.95
CA LEU A 75 6.21 -10.32 -3.55
C LEU A 75 6.63 -11.56 -4.33
N ALA A 76 6.94 -11.44 -5.64
CA ALA A 76 7.40 -12.56 -6.45
C ALA A 76 8.76 -13.10 -5.99
N ARG A 77 9.61 -12.22 -5.43
CA ARG A 77 10.97 -12.58 -4.99
C ARG A 77 11.02 -13.03 -3.54
N ARG A 78 10.32 -12.36 -2.62
CA ARG A 78 10.34 -12.65 -1.18
C ARG A 78 9.04 -12.21 -0.48
N ARG A 79 8.60 -12.99 0.50
CA ARG A 79 7.51 -12.60 1.41
C ARG A 79 8.04 -11.68 2.51
N HIS A 80 7.91 -10.36 2.32
CA HIS A 80 8.33 -9.35 3.29
C HIS A 80 7.16 -8.43 3.66
N PRO A 81 6.98 -8.01 4.92
CA PRO A 81 5.86 -7.14 5.31
C PRO A 81 5.77 -5.83 4.51
N VAL A 82 6.91 -5.26 4.14
CA VAL A 82 6.96 -4.02 3.32
C VAL A 82 6.34 -4.23 1.94
N SER A 83 6.49 -5.41 1.32
CA SER A 83 5.90 -5.66 0.00
C SER A 83 4.37 -5.74 0.06
N TRP A 84 3.83 -6.16 1.20
CA TRP A 84 2.39 -6.13 1.47
C TRP A 84 1.86 -4.73 1.75
N LEU A 85 2.60 -3.89 2.49
CA LEU A 85 2.24 -2.48 2.68
C LEU A 85 2.26 -1.70 1.36
N LEU A 86 3.23 -1.99 0.49
CA LEU A 86 3.27 -1.47 -0.89
C LEU A 86 2.08 -1.95 -1.72
N ALA A 87 1.70 -3.23 -1.63
CA ALA A 87 0.52 -3.76 -2.30
C ALA A 87 -0.77 -3.08 -1.83
N LEU A 88 -0.90 -2.84 -0.52
CA LEU A 88 -2.03 -2.14 0.07
C LEU A 88 -2.12 -0.70 -0.44
N ALA A 89 -0.99 0.02 -0.50
CA ALA A 89 -0.94 1.37 -1.07
C ALA A 89 -1.30 1.39 -2.56
N ALA A 90 -0.82 0.42 -3.34
CA ALA A 90 -1.13 0.31 -4.76
C ALA A 90 -2.63 0.11 -5.01
N ILE A 91 -3.26 -0.83 -4.30
CA ILE A 91 -4.70 -1.10 -4.43
C ILE A 91 -5.52 0.08 -3.91
N GLY A 92 -5.14 0.63 -2.75
CA GLY A 92 -5.81 1.78 -2.15
C GLY A 92 -5.77 3.03 -3.04
N GLY A 93 -4.61 3.33 -3.62
CA GLY A 93 -4.47 4.38 -4.64
C GLY A 93 -5.33 4.09 -5.87
N GLY A 94 -5.32 2.86 -6.39
CA GLY A 94 -6.19 2.49 -7.52
C GLY A 94 -7.68 2.69 -7.22
N MET A 95 -8.14 2.30 -6.04
CA MET A 95 -9.52 2.52 -5.59
C MET A 95 -9.85 4.00 -5.45
N ALA A 96 -8.94 4.81 -4.88
CA ALA A 96 -9.11 6.24 -4.75
C ALA A 96 -9.22 6.91 -6.12
N ALA A 97 -8.28 6.63 -7.04
CA ALA A 97 -8.33 7.11 -8.41
C ALA A 97 -9.64 6.75 -9.10
N PHE A 98 -10.09 5.50 -8.98
CA PHE A 98 -11.33 5.04 -9.58
C PHE A 98 -12.55 5.78 -9.01
N GLY A 99 -12.61 5.96 -7.69
CA GLY A 99 -13.66 6.75 -7.04
C GLY A 99 -13.71 8.20 -7.54
N GLY A 100 -12.55 8.83 -7.76
CA GLY A 100 -12.47 10.19 -8.31
C GLY A 100 -12.91 10.26 -9.77
N ALA A 101 -12.45 9.33 -10.61
CA ALA A 101 -12.84 9.24 -12.02
C ALA A 101 -14.34 8.89 -12.19
N TYR A 102 -14.89 8.08 -11.28
CA TYR A 102 -16.31 7.70 -11.29
C TYR A 102 -17.22 8.92 -11.15
N ARG A 103 -16.87 9.89 -10.29
CA ARG A 103 -17.62 11.16 -10.17
C ARG A 103 -17.69 11.90 -11.51
N GLY A 104 -16.56 11.97 -12.22
CA GLY A 104 -16.52 12.55 -13.56
C GLY A 104 -17.45 11.83 -14.55
N ALA A 105 -17.58 10.51 -14.45
CA ALA A 105 -18.49 9.74 -15.29
C ALA A 105 -19.97 9.94 -14.91
N VAL A 106 -20.28 10.10 -13.63
CA VAL A 106 -21.61 10.51 -13.16
C VAL A 106 -21.98 11.86 -13.75
N ASP A 107 -21.09 12.85 -13.66
CA ASP A 107 -21.35 14.22 -14.12
C ASP A 107 -21.40 14.32 -15.66
N ALA A 108 -20.48 13.67 -16.37
CA ALA A 108 -20.36 13.77 -17.82
C ALA A 108 -21.34 12.86 -18.58
N TRP A 109 -21.62 11.67 -18.06
CA TRP A 109 -22.40 10.64 -18.77
C TRP A 109 -23.70 10.25 -18.07
N GLY A 110 -24.00 10.81 -16.89
CA GLY A 110 -25.21 10.49 -16.14
C GLY A 110 -25.20 9.07 -15.56
N TRP A 111 -24.03 8.53 -15.22
CA TRP A 111 -23.93 7.25 -14.52
C TRP A 111 -24.67 7.29 -13.17
N PRO A 112 -25.14 6.14 -12.66
CA PRO A 112 -25.82 6.08 -11.38
C PRO A 112 -24.89 6.56 -10.25
N GLN A 113 -25.41 7.43 -9.38
CA GLN A 113 -24.67 7.88 -8.20
C GLN A 113 -24.47 6.71 -7.23
N LEU A 114 -23.21 6.37 -6.98
CA LEU A 114 -22.81 5.28 -6.09
C LEU A 114 -21.91 5.86 -5.01
N MET A 115 -22.54 6.41 -3.96
CA MET A 115 -21.85 7.09 -2.85
C MET A 115 -20.70 6.26 -2.26
N TRP A 116 -20.84 4.94 -2.18
CA TRP A 116 -19.80 4.05 -1.65
C TRP A 116 -18.56 3.94 -2.57
N VAL A 117 -18.70 4.11 -3.89
CA VAL A 117 -17.56 4.18 -4.83
C VAL A 117 -16.92 5.55 -4.77
N GLU A 118 -17.75 6.60 -4.77
CA GLU A 118 -17.29 7.98 -4.77
C GLU A 118 -16.53 8.33 -3.49
N THR A 119 -16.89 7.74 -2.35
CA THR A 119 -16.18 7.93 -1.08
C THR A 119 -14.77 7.34 -1.09
N TRP A 120 -14.45 6.36 -1.95
CA TRP A 120 -13.10 5.80 -2.05
C TRP A 120 -12.04 6.85 -2.35
N PHE A 121 -12.39 7.88 -3.14
CA PHE A 121 -11.49 9.00 -3.44
C PHE A 121 -10.95 9.69 -2.18
N GLY A 122 -11.76 9.75 -1.12
CA GLY A 122 -11.39 10.42 0.12
C GLY A 122 -10.51 9.60 1.06
N TRP A 123 -10.63 8.27 1.08
CA TRP A 123 -10.06 7.44 2.15
C TRP A 123 -9.28 6.20 1.70
N ALA A 124 -9.52 5.65 0.51
CA ALA A 124 -8.99 4.33 0.15
C ALA A 124 -7.45 4.28 0.11
N TRP A 125 -6.81 5.41 -0.17
CA TRP A 125 -5.35 5.56 -0.15
C TRP A 125 -4.75 5.59 1.28
N VAL A 126 -5.53 5.96 2.29
CA VAL A 126 -5.04 6.27 3.66
C VAL A 126 -4.30 5.10 4.31
N PRO A 127 -4.84 3.87 4.35
CA PRO A 127 -4.18 2.77 5.08
C PRO A 127 -2.80 2.44 4.51
N GLY A 128 -2.67 2.45 3.19
CA GLY A 128 -1.41 2.18 2.49
C GLY A 128 -0.39 3.29 2.73
N THR A 129 -0.75 4.54 2.49
CA THR A 129 0.16 5.68 2.64
C THR A 129 0.61 5.86 4.09
N VAL A 130 -0.30 5.79 5.05
CA VAL A 130 0.04 5.88 6.48
C VAL A 130 0.92 4.71 6.91
N GLY A 131 0.62 3.49 6.45
CA GLY A 131 1.47 2.32 6.71
C GLY A 131 2.89 2.48 6.14
N LEU A 132 3.01 3.02 4.93
CA LEU A 132 4.31 3.30 4.31
C LEU A 132 5.11 4.34 5.09
N PHE A 133 4.49 5.39 5.60
CA PHE A 133 5.23 6.43 6.32
C PHE A 133 5.50 6.10 7.79
N ILE A 134 4.59 5.41 8.46
CA ILE A 134 4.72 5.16 9.89
C ILE A 134 5.38 3.83 10.18
N VAL A 135 5.09 2.77 9.41
CA VAL A 135 5.52 1.39 9.74
C VAL A 135 6.81 1.01 9.03
N VAL A 136 6.94 1.29 7.73
CA VAL A 136 8.10 0.86 6.93
C VAL A 136 9.45 1.36 7.46
N PRO A 137 9.62 2.61 7.96
CA PRO A 137 10.90 3.06 8.49
C PRO A 137 11.43 2.19 9.63
N TRP A 138 10.54 1.61 10.44
CA TRP A 138 10.93 0.71 11.52
C TRP A 138 11.28 -0.69 11.01
N LEU A 139 10.61 -1.15 9.95
CA LEU A 139 10.84 -2.46 9.33
C LEU A 139 12.15 -2.51 8.54
N MET A 140 12.62 -1.39 7.99
CA MET A 140 13.86 -1.32 7.21
C MET A 140 15.11 -1.07 8.08
N ARG A 141 14.98 -1.05 9.41
CA ARG A 141 16.09 -0.79 10.30
C ARG A 141 17.02 -2.01 10.41
N ASP A 142 18.33 -1.79 10.25
CA ASP A 142 19.35 -2.85 10.32
C ASP A 142 19.58 -3.45 11.73
N ARG A 143 19.06 -2.81 12.78
CA ARG A 143 19.23 -3.26 14.17
C ARG A 143 17.92 -3.83 14.69
N ALA A 144 17.99 -4.93 15.44
CA ALA A 144 16.84 -5.54 16.09
C ALA A 144 16.02 -4.50 16.87
N LEU A 145 14.70 -4.56 16.72
CA LEU A 145 13.76 -3.62 17.34
C LEU A 145 13.82 -3.77 18.87
N GLY A 146 14.42 -2.78 19.52
CA GLY A 146 14.31 -2.59 20.96
C GLY A 146 12.86 -2.39 21.41
N PRO A 147 12.56 -2.55 22.69
CA PRO A 147 11.18 -2.50 23.22
C PRO A 147 10.44 -1.21 22.87
N TRP A 148 11.12 -0.06 22.90
CA TRP A 148 10.56 1.23 22.51
C TRP A 148 10.21 1.33 21.02
N ALA A 149 11.02 0.72 20.16
CA ALA A 149 10.75 0.70 18.72
C ALA A 149 9.54 -0.19 18.40
N ARG A 150 9.37 -1.30 19.13
CA ARG A 150 8.15 -2.12 19.02
C ARG A 150 6.91 -1.35 19.46
N ALA A 151 6.99 -0.59 20.55
CA ALA A 151 5.90 0.28 20.97
C ALA A 151 5.57 1.33 19.90
N GLY A 152 6.58 1.94 19.27
CA GLY A 152 6.39 2.87 18.15
C GLY A 152 5.71 2.23 16.94
N VAL A 153 6.10 1.01 16.55
CA VAL A 153 5.46 0.25 15.47
C VAL A 153 4.02 -0.06 15.81
N THR A 154 3.76 -0.58 17.01
CA THR A 154 2.41 -0.90 17.47
C THR A 154 1.53 0.35 17.49
N LEU A 155 2.05 1.47 18.01
CA LEU A 155 1.35 2.75 18.00
C LEU A 155 1.04 3.17 16.56
N GLY A 156 2.00 3.05 15.64
CA GLY A 156 1.82 3.38 14.24
C GLY A 156 0.74 2.54 13.56
N VAL A 157 0.75 1.22 13.79
CA VAL A 157 -0.29 0.30 13.32
C VAL A 157 -1.64 0.69 13.91
N VAL A 158 -1.72 0.92 15.22
CA VAL A 158 -2.96 1.31 15.90
C VAL A 158 -3.48 2.64 15.36
N THR A 159 -2.66 3.67 15.24
CA THR A 159 -3.04 4.97 14.66
C THR A 159 -3.53 4.82 13.23
N THR A 160 -2.85 4.00 12.41
CA THR A 160 -3.29 3.70 11.04
C THR A 160 -4.69 3.09 11.04
N LEU A 161 -4.92 2.08 11.88
CA LEU A 161 -6.21 1.42 12.01
C LEU A 161 -7.29 2.39 12.54
N VAL A 162 -6.99 3.17 13.57
CA VAL A 162 -7.93 4.13 14.18
C VAL A 162 -8.33 5.20 13.18
N LEU A 163 -7.37 5.84 12.48
CA LEU A 163 -7.68 6.85 11.47
C LEU A 163 -8.45 6.26 10.27
N THR A 164 -8.25 4.98 9.98
CA THR A 164 -9.03 4.27 8.95
C THR A 164 -10.47 4.01 9.40
N VAL A 165 -10.70 3.74 10.69
CA VAL A 165 -12.02 3.39 11.25
C VAL A 165 -12.83 4.62 11.69
N GLN A 166 -12.19 5.73 12.06
CA GLN A 166 -12.87 6.96 12.52
C GLN A 166 -13.43 7.83 11.37
N ARG A 167 -13.40 7.34 10.13
CA ARG A 167 -13.87 8.02 8.92
C ARG A 167 -15.20 7.43 8.48
#